data_AF-A0A8S4NYN8-F1
#
_entry.id   AF-A0A8S4NYN8-F1
#
_cell.length_a   1.000
_cell.length_b   1.000
_cell.length_c   1.000
_cell.angle_alpha   90.00
_cell.angle_beta   90.00
_cell.angle_gamma   90.00
#
_symmetry.space_group_name_H-M   'P 1'
#
loop_
_entity.id
_entity.type
_entity.pdbx_description
1 polymer ?
#
loop_
_entity_poly.entity_id
_entity_poly.type
_entity_poly.pdbx_seq_one_letter_code
_entity_poly.pdbx_strand_id
1 'polypeptide(L)'
;SNHFRSFRIFLYTMCETNITIEFSGGAELLFGKTKKHNVALPESSEQWTIKSLLVWIRDNMLKERPELFMQGDTVRPGILVLINDADWELMGELEYAVQNSDRIVFISTLHGG
;
A
#
# COMPACT_ATOMS: atom_id res chain seq x y z
N SER A 1 46.42 -12.62 19.98
CA SER A 1 46.32 -11.38 19.17
C SER A 1 45.60 -11.66 17.88
N ASN A 2 44.57 -10.86 17.60
CA ASN A 2 43.89 -10.62 16.32
C ASN A 2 43.23 -11.84 15.63
N HIS A 3 41.93 -12.09 15.76
CA HIS A 3 40.75 -11.30 15.33
C HIS A 3 40.55 -11.34 13.81
N PHE A 4 39.59 -12.14 13.35
CA PHE A 4 38.74 -11.90 12.16
C PHE A 4 37.64 -12.98 12.18
N ARG A 5 36.62 -12.78 13.02
CA ARG A 5 35.28 -12.31 12.60
C ARG A 5 34.64 -13.20 11.54
N SER A 6 33.84 -14.12 12.06
CA SER A 6 32.74 -14.81 11.37
C SER A 6 31.96 -13.83 10.49
N PHE A 7 32.14 -13.95 9.17
CA PHE A 7 31.26 -13.33 8.19
C PHE A 7 30.01 -14.19 8.09
N ARG A 8 29.06 -13.94 8.99
CA ARG A 8 27.68 -14.38 8.79
C ARG A 8 27.08 -13.44 7.76
N ILE A 9 27.21 -13.80 6.49
CA ILE A 9 26.45 -13.19 5.40
C ILE A 9 24.98 -13.48 5.72
N PHE A 10 24.28 -12.50 6.27
CA PHE A 10 22.83 -12.50 6.27
C PHE A 10 22.40 -12.23 4.82
N LEU A 11 22.20 -13.29 4.05
CA LEU A 11 21.37 -13.24 2.86
C LEU A 11 19.93 -13.02 3.34
N TYR A 12 19.55 -11.77 3.63
CA TYR A 12 18.16 -11.41 3.50
C TYR A 12 17.91 -11.29 2.01
N THR A 13 17.30 -12.32 1.42
CA THR A 13 16.61 -12.12 0.16
C THR A 13 15.57 -11.03 0.43
N MET A 14 15.78 -9.84 -0.13
CA MET A 14 14.80 -8.76 -0.08
C MET A 14 13.66 -9.21 -1.01
N CYS A 15 12.72 -9.96 -0.44
CA CYS A 15 11.68 -10.60 -1.21
C CYS A 15 10.72 -9.54 -1.77
N GLU A 16 10.50 -9.60 -3.08
CA GLU A 16 9.43 -8.91 -3.78
C GLU A 16 8.09 -9.12 -3.04
N THR A 17 7.46 -8.03 -2.61
CA THR A 17 6.22 -8.08 -1.82
C THR A 17 5.03 -8.03 -2.77
N ASN A 18 4.40 -9.18 -2.98
CA ASN A 18 3.28 -9.33 -3.90
C ASN A 18 1.97 -9.10 -3.15
N ILE A 19 1.19 -8.11 -3.53
CA ILE A 19 -0.08 -7.78 -2.88
C ILE A 19 -1.20 -7.60 -3.90
N THR A 20 -2.43 -7.59 -3.40
CA THR A 20 -3.62 -7.20 -4.16
C THR A 20 -4.11 -5.83 -3.66
N ILE A 21 -4.26 -4.87 -4.57
CA ILE A 21 -4.90 -3.59 -4.32
C ILE A 21 -6.25 -3.57 -5.03
N GLU A 22 -7.31 -3.24 -4.31
CA GLU A 22 -8.66 -3.10 -4.88
C GLU A 22 -9.24 -1.70 -4.65
N PHE A 23 -9.84 -1.13 -5.70
CA PHE A 23 -10.56 0.15 -5.66
C PHE A 23 -12.05 -0.11 -5.92
N SER A 24 -12.91 0.47 -5.08
CA SER A 24 -14.36 0.30 -5.15
C SER A 24 -15.09 1.58 -4.75
N GLY A 25 -16.42 1.57 -4.88
CA GLY A 25 -17.27 2.73 -4.54
C GLY A 25 -17.04 3.95 -5.43
N GLY A 26 -16.56 3.75 -6.66
CA GLY A 26 -16.20 4.83 -7.59
C GLY A 26 -14.72 5.23 -7.51
N ALA A 27 -13.96 4.75 -6.53
CA ALA A 27 -12.53 5.00 -6.46
C ALA A 27 -11.78 4.44 -7.69
N GLU A 28 -12.26 3.34 -8.28
CA GLU A 28 -11.66 2.74 -9.47
C GLU A 28 -11.60 3.69 -10.68
N LEU A 29 -12.46 4.71 -10.73
CA LEU A 29 -12.45 5.73 -11.78
C LEU A 29 -11.14 6.52 -11.79
N LEU A 30 -10.52 6.71 -10.62
CA LEU A 30 -9.24 7.41 -10.47
C LEU A 30 -8.04 6.58 -10.95
N PHE A 31 -8.24 5.28 -11.15
CA PHE A 31 -7.22 4.28 -11.44
C PHE A 31 -7.49 3.52 -12.76
N GLY A 32 -8.09 4.21 -13.73
CA GLY A 32 -8.31 3.65 -15.08
C GLY A 32 -9.49 2.69 -15.19
N LYS A 33 -10.45 2.74 -14.25
CA LYS A 33 -11.66 1.88 -14.20
C LYS A 33 -11.38 0.40 -13.94
N THR A 34 -10.16 0.06 -13.54
CA THR A 34 -9.81 -1.31 -13.13
C THR A 34 -9.93 -1.42 -11.61
N LYS A 35 -10.77 -2.37 -11.16
CA LYS A 35 -11.02 -2.57 -9.73
C LYS A 35 -9.87 -3.25 -9.01
N LYS A 36 -9.34 -4.34 -9.56
CA LYS A 36 -8.34 -5.20 -8.90
C LYS A 36 -7.00 -5.11 -9.60
N HIS A 37 -5.94 -4.90 -8.83
CA HIS A 37 -4.56 -4.81 -9.29
C HIS A 37 -3.71 -5.76 -8.46
N ASN A 38 -3.09 -6.75 -9.10
CA ASN A 38 -2.05 -7.54 -8.47
C ASN A 38 -0.73 -6.81 -8.73
N VAL A 39 -0.05 -6.38 -7.66
CA VAL A 39 1.18 -5.60 -7.78
C VAL A 39 2.31 -6.30 -7.04
N ALA A 40 3.47 -6.33 -7.68
CA ALA A 40 4.73 -6.61 -7.05
C ALA A 40 5.34 -5.28 -6.63
N LEU A 41 5.39 -5.03 -5.33
CA LEU A 41 6.02 -3.82 -4.81
C LEU A 41 7.54 -3.91 -5.02
N PRO A 42 8.18 -2.82 -5.48
CA PRO A 42 9.61 -2.84 -5.74
C PRO A 42 10.38 -3.11 -4.45
N GLU A 43 11.56 -3.72 -4.61
CA GLU A 43 12.48 -3.91 -3.51
C GLU A 43 12.78 -2.59 -2.82
N SER A 44 12.71 -2.61 -1.48
CA SER A 44 12.94 -1.45 -0.63
C SER A 44 13.88 -1.86 0.50
N SER A 45 14.79 -0.95 0.88
CA SER A 45 15.65 -1.12 2.05
C SER A 45 14.87 -1.04 3.37
N GLU A 46 13.68 -0.46 3.32
CA GLU A 46 12.75 -0.32 4.45
C GLU A 46 11.50 -1.17 4.21
N GLN A 47 10.91 -1.66 5.30
CA GLN A 47 9.66 -2.40 5.23
C GLN A 47 8.53 -1.50 4.73
N TRP A 48 7.74 -2.00 3.78
CA TRP A 48 6.57 -1.29 3.26
C TRP A 48 5.56 -1.07 4.37
N THR A 49 5.12 0.17 4.53
CA THR A 49 3.96 0.56 5.34
C THR A 49 2.82 1.07 4.46
N ILE A 50 1.60 1.14 4.99
CA ILE A 50 0.48 1.77 4.28
C ILE A 50 0.82 3.20 3.86
N LYS A 51 1.54 3.97 4.69
CA LYS A 51 2.01 5.31 4.32
C LYS A 51 2.85 5.32 3.05
N SER A 52 3.89 4.48 3.01
CA SER A 52 4.75 4.36 1.82
C SER A 52 3.99 3.83 0.61
N LEU A 53 3.03 2.91 0.83
CA LEU A 53 2.18 2.36 -0.21
C LEU A 53 1.28 3.44 -0.83
N LEU A 54 0.68 4.33 -0.04
CA LEU A 54 -0.15 5.43 -0.55
C LEU A 54 0.65 6.36 -1.46
N VAL A 55 1.88 6.70 -1.06
CA VAL A 55 2.82 7.49 -1.88
C VAL A 55 3.08 6.77 -3.21
N TRP A 56 3.36 5.47 -3.16
CA TRP A 56 3.61 4.68 -4.36
C TRP A 56 2.38 4.57 -5.27
N ILE A 57 1.18 4.35 -4.72
CA ILE A 57 -0.08 4.31 -5.47
C ILE A 57 -0.31 5.63 -6.20
N ARG A 58 -0.11 6.77 -5.51
CA ARG A 58 -0.23 8.11 -6.10
C ARG A 58 0.72 8.28 -7.28
N ASP A 59 1.97 7.88 -7.13
CA ASP A 59 3.01 8.16 -8.13
C ASP A 59 2.98 7.20 -9.33
N ASN A 60 2.45 5.98 -9.16
CA ASN A 60 2.54 4.91 -10.16
C ASN A 60 1.18 4.51 -10.77
N MET A 61 0.11 4.55 -9.98
CA MET A 61 -1.18 3.99 -10.38
C MET A 61 -2.22 5.06 -10.70
N LEU A 62 -2.23 6.17 -9.96
CA LEU A 62 -3.24 7.22 -10.09
C LEU A 62 -3.22 7.85 -11.49
N LYS A 63 -4.40 7.99 -12.10
CA LYS A 63 -4.60 8.59 -13.43
C LYS A 63 -5.27 9.96 -13.40
N GLU A 64 -5.87 10.29 -12.26
CA GLU A 64 -6.56 11.55 -12.01
C GLU A 64 -5.78 12.39 -10.98
N ARG A 65 -6.36 13.52 -10.56
CA ARG A 65 -5.66 14.45 -9.66
C ARG A 65 -5.45 13.86 -8.26
N PRO A 66 -4.24 14.00 -7.65
CA PRO A 66 -3.92 13.46 -6.31
C PRO A 66 -4.91 13.81 -5.21
N GLU A 67 -5.42 15.04 -5.19
CA GLU A 67 -6.34 15.54 -4.17
C GLU A 67 -7.73 14.87 -4.18
N LEU A 68 -8.04 14.09 -5.22
CA LEU A 68 -9.27 13.29 -5.28
C LEU A 68 -9.14 11.98 -4.48
N PHE A 69 -7.90 11.50 -4.29
CA PHE A 69 -7.61 10.25 -3.59
C PHE A 69 -6.94 10.49 -2.22
N MET A 70 -6.05 11.48 -2.11
CA MET A 70 -5.26 11.76 -0.91
C MET A 70 -5.52 13.16 -0.35
N GLN A 71 -5.35 13.30 0.97
CA GLN A 71 -5.27 14.58 1.66
C GLN A 71 -4.09 14.54 2.63
N GLY A 72 -3.09 15.39 2.40
CA GLY A 72 -1.85 15.35 3.18
C GLY A 72 -1.07 14.05 2.89
N ASP A 73 -0.79 13.28 3.94
CA ASP A 73 -0.08 12.01 3.88
C ASP A 73 -0.98 10.77 4.00
N THR A 74 -2.29 10.96 3.98
CA THR A 74 -3.30 9.89 4.11
C THR A 74 -4.37 9.96 3.01
N VAL A 75 -5.29 9.00 3.01
CA VAL A 75 -6.45 8.99 2.09
C VAL A 75 -7.38 10.15 2.39
N ARG A 76 -8.05 10.66 1.36
CA ARG A 76 -9.05 11.72 1.51
C ARG A 76 -10.20 11.23 2.41
N PRO A 77 -10.74 12.07 3.33
CA PRO A 77 -11.93 11.74 4.11
C PRO A 77 -13.06 11.23 3.21
N GLY A 78 -13.77 10.20 3.67
CA GLY A 78 -14.77 9.45 2.90
C GLY A 78 -14.19 8.41 1.93
N ILE A 79 -12.93 8.01 2.15
CA ILE A 79 -12.37 6.76 1.63
C ILE A 79 -12.09 5.86 2.83
N LEU A 80 -12.69 4.66 2.82
CA LEU A 80 -12.42 3.60 3.79
C LEU A 80 -11.28 2.72 3.29
N VAL A 81 -10.42 2.26 4.20
CA VAL A 81 -9.32 1.35 3.90
C VAL A 81 -9.52 0.06 4.69
N LEU A 82 -9.51 -1.06 3.99
CA LEU A 82 -9.55 -2.39 4.60
C LEU A 82 -8.25 -3.14 4.29
N ILE A 83 -7.72 -3.83 5.30
CA ILE A 83 -6.57 -4.73 5.17
C ILE A 83 -7.08 -6.13 5.49
N ASN A 84 -7.09 -7.02 4.50
CA ASN A 84 -7.61 -8.39 4.62
C ASN A 84 -9.03 -8.44 5.23
N ASP A 85 -9.92 -7.56 4.73
CA ASP A 85 -11.30 -7.35 5.20
C ASP A 85 -11.46 -6.79 6.61
N ALA A 86 -10.37 -6.47 7.31
CA ALA A 86 -10.39 -5.79 8.59
C ALA A 86 -10.24 -4.27 8.39
N ASP A 87 -10.92 -3.50 9.25
CA ASP A 87 -10.77 -2.05 9.31
C ASP A 87 -9.32 -1.69 9.69
N TRP A 88 -8.68 -0.84 8.89
CA TRP A 88 -7.28 -0.45 9.09
C TRP A 88 -7.01 0.25 10.43
N GLU A 89 -8.03 0.85 11.06
CA GLU A 89 -7.91 1.52 12.37
C GLU A 89 -7.49 0.51 13.44
N LEU A 90 -7.91 -0.76 13.28
CA LEU A 90 -7.52 -1.86 14.17
C LEU A 90 -6.15 -2.44 13.84
N MET A 91 -5.58 -2.10 12.68
CA MET A 91 -4.34 -2.65 12.15
C MET A 91 -3.16 -1.70 12.30
N GLY A 92 -3.36 -0.49 12.81
CA GLY A 92 -2.32 0.53 12.96
C GLY A 92 -2.24 1.53 11.80
N GLU A 93 -3.27 1.58 10.94
CA GLU A 93 -3.46 2.59 9.89
C GLU A 93 -2.22 2.76 8.99
N LEU A 94 -1.66 3.97 8.95
CA LEU A 94 -0.49 4.35 8.15
C LEU A 94 0.77 3.55 8.50
N GLU A 95 0.88 3.07 9.74
CA GLU A 95 2.04 2.36 10.26
C GLU A 95 1.93 0.85 10.09
N TYR A 96 0.79 0.33 9.60
CA TYR A 96 0.66 -1.10 9.32
C TYR A 96 1.73 -1.53 8.31
N ALA A 97 2.50 -2.55 8.69
CA ALA A 97 3.58 -3.09 7.88
C ALA A 97 3.02 -4.12 6.88
N VAL A 98 3.00 -3.73 5.62
CA VAL A 98 2.45 -4.51 4.49
C VAL A 98 3.18 -5.84 4.38
N GLN A 99 2.41 -6.91 4.23
CA GLN A 99 2.89 -8.28 4.12
C GLN A 99 2.64 -8.83 2.72
N ASN A 100 3.43 -9.83 2.34
CA ASN A 100 3.19 -10.57 1.12
C ASN A 100 1.82 -11.27 1.17
N SER A 101 1.12 -11.24 0.06
CA SER A 101 -0.25 -11.73 -0.15
C SER A 101 -1.36 -10.91 0.51
N ASP A 102 -1.06 -9.74 1.09
CA ASP A 102 -2.10 -8.86 1.62
C ASP A 102 -3.09 -8.42 0.53
N ARG A 103 -4.35 -8.27 0.94
CA ARG A 103 -5.39 -7.61 0.17
C ARG A 103 -5.74 -6.28 0.82
N ILE A 104 -5.48 -5.18 0.12
CA ILE A 104 -5.73 -3.82 0.58
C ILE A 104 -6.82 -3.21 -0.30
N VAL A 105 -7.93 -2.79 0.32
CA VAL A 105 -9.12 -2.30 -0.38
C VAL A 105 -9.37 -0.85 -0.02
N PHE A 106 -9.54 0.00 -1.04
CA PHE A 106 -9.93 1.40 -0.92
C PHE A 106 -11.36 1.58 -1.44
N ILE A 107 -12.28 1.97 -0.55
CA ILE A 107 -13.70 2.15 -0.87
C ILE A 107 -14.05 3.61 -0.73
N SER A 108 -14.39 4.29 -1.83
CA SER A 108 -14.95 5.64 -1.70
C SER A 108 -16.42 5.57 -1.28
N THR A 109 -16.78 6.29 -0.22
CA THR A 109 -18.16 6.42 0.27
C THR A 109 -18.78 7.76 -0.11
N LEU A 110 -18.03 8.64 -0.78
CA LEU A 110 -18.45 10.00 -1.13
C LEU A 110 -19.00 10.16 -2.55
N HIS A 111 -18.85 9.18 -3.44
CA HIS A 111 -19.17 9.35 -4.87
C HIS A 111 -20.57 8.84 -5.28
N GLY A 112 -21.54 8.90 -4.37
CA GLY A 112 -22.94 8.59 -4.65
C GLY A 112 -23.78 9.85 -4.87
N GLY A 113 -23.63 10.49 -6.04
CA GLY A 113 -24.46 11.60 -6.50
C GLY A 113 -24.63 11.55 -8.01
#